data_AF-A0A080LZ35-F1
#
_entry.id   AF-A0A080LZ35-F1
#
_cell.length_a   1.000
_cell.length_b   1.000
_cell.length_c   1.000
_cell.angle_alpha   90.00
_cell.angle_beta   90.00
_cell.angle_gamma   90.00
#
_symmetry.space_group_name_H-M   'P 1'
#
loop_
_entity.id
_entity.type
_entity.pdbx_description
1 polymer ?
#
loop_
_entity_poly.entity_id
_entity_poly.type
_entity_poly.pdbx_seq_one_letter_code
_entity_poly.pdbx_strand_id
1 'polypeptide(L)'
;MKTIMTFSGVLLVLAAIAAIFYGGYVAIEQVWQLFMALDATLRLVALSSLVVVLLGALIIGGAIRSVAQGAERARLFDARLALYRGLLEHYENLLSAASASERAQQASALESLQVDIALLASRQIMDARQRLERAIESGADRDAMQSGFRRLVVEMRRDLGHRTLLAGTGGITRASGQRHEAGPQGCQQVGT
;
A
#
# COMPACT_ATOMS: atom_id res chain seq x y z
N MET A 1 0.08 6.74 47.92
CA MET A 1 -0.41 8.08 47.52
C MET A 1 -0.67 8.21 46.01
N LYS A 2 0.24 7.83 45.10
CA LYS A 2 0.04 7.92 43.63
C LYS A 2 -1.18 7.15 43.07
N THR A 3 -1.51 6.01 43.65
CA THR A 3 -2.67 5.17 43.27
C THR A 3 -4.03 5.78 43.67
N ILE A 4 -4.07 6.61 44.70
CA ILE A 4 -5.30 7.27 45.15
C ILE A 4 -5.64 8.45 44.21
N MET A 5 -4.62 9.16 43.72
CA MET A 5 -4.76 10.27 42.76
C MET A 5 -5.25 9.83 41.37
N THR A 6 -4.88 8.63 40.95
CA THR A 6 -5.34 8.05 39.68
C THR A 6 -6.78 7.55 39.78
N PHE A 7 -7.15 6.96 40.91
CA PHE A 7 -8.52 6.49 41.16
C PHE A 7 -9.53 7.64 41.23
N SER A 8 -9.19 8.75 41.90
CA SER A 8 -10.06 9.94 41.94
C SER A 8 -10.20 10.61 40.57
N GLY A 9 -9.14 10.65 39.76
CA GLY A 9 -9.20 11.15 38.39
C GLY A 9 -10.13 10.34 37.50
N VAL A 10 -10.06 9.00 37.57
CA VAL A 10 -10.94 8.11 36.81
C VAL A 10 -12.41 8.29 37.21
N LEU A 11 -12.69 8.40 38.52
CA LEU A 11 -14.05 8.66 39.02
C LEU A 11 -14.61 10.00 38.51
N LEU A 12 -13.78 11.05 38.46
CA LEU A 12 -14.20 12.36 37.97
C LEU A 12 -14.52 12.32 36.48
N VAL A 13 -13.71 11.63 35.68
CA VAL A 13 -13.97 11.42 34.24
C VAL A 13 -15.27 10.63 34.04
N LEU A 14 -15.48 9.56 34.80
CA LEU A 14 -16.73 8.78 34.76
C LEU A 14 -17.95 9.63 35.14
N ALA A 15 -17.84 10.45 36.19
CA ALA A 15 -18.90 11.36 36.61
C ALA A 15 -19.20 12.43 35.54
N ALA A 16 -18.17 12.97 34.89
CA ALA A 16 -18.31 13.92 33.80
C ALA A 16 -19.00 13.29 32.59
N ILE A 17 -18.59 12.07 32.20
CA ILE A 17 -19.24 11.30 31.14
C ILE A 17 -20.72 11.07 31.49
N ALA A 18 -21.02 10.59 32.69
CA ALA A 18 -22.39 10.35 33.15
C ALA A 18 -23.24 11.65 33.11
N ALA A 19 -22.67 12.78 33.54
CA ALA A 19 -23.34 14.08 33.47
C ALA A 19 -23.64 14.52 32.03
N ILE A 20 -22.70 14.30 31.10
CA ILE A 20 -22.90 14.61 29.67
C ILE A 20 -24.00 13.72 29.07
N PHE A 21 -23.98 12.41 29.38
CA PHE A 21 -25.02 11.48 28.91
C PHE A 21 -26.40 11.82 29.46
N TYR A 22 -26.49 12.11 30.76
CA TYR A 22 -27.75 12.50 31.40
C TYR A 22 -28.27 13.84 30.88
N GLY A 23 -27.40 14.84 30.75
CA GLY A 23 -27.76 16.14 30.16
C GLY A 23 -28.20 16.01 28.70
N GLY A 24 -27.52 15.17 27.92
CA GLY A 24 -27.90 14.84 26.55
C GLY A 24 -29.26 14.16 26.48
N TYR A 25 -29.55 13.20 27.37
CA TYR A 25 -30.84 12.53 27.45
C TYR A 25 -31.99 13.50 27.73
N VAL A 26 -31.84 14.37 28.75
CA VAL A 26 -32.86 15.38 29.10
C VAL A 26 -33.07 16.38 27.94
N ALA A 27 -31.99 16.80 27.29
CA ALA A 27 -32.08 17.68 26.13
C ALA A 27 -32.83 17.02 24.97
N ILE A 28 -32.56 15.74 24.69
CA ILE A 28 -33.28 14.98 23.66
C ILE A 28 -34.77 14.88 24.00
N GLU A 29 -35.11 14.61 25.25
CA GLU A 29 -36.50 14.52 25.70
C GLU A 29 -37.25 15.84 25.52
N GLN A 30 -36.64 16.96 25.91
CA GLN A 30 -37.22 18.30 25.71
C GLN A 30 -37.41 18.63 24.23
N VAL A 31 -36.41 18.34 23.39
CA VAL A 31 -36.49 18.53 21.94
C VAL A 31 -37.59 17.66 21.35
N TRP A 32 -37.74 16.42 21.82
CA TRP A 32 -38.78 15.50 21.35
C TRP A 32 -40.18 15.98 21.71
N GLN A 33 -40.38 16.47 22.93
CA GLN A 33 -41.66 17.04 23.36
C GLN A 33 -42.00 18.29 22.53
N LEU A 34 -41.03 19.18 22.30
CA LEU A 34 -41.20 20.35 21.44
C LEU A 34 -41.55 19.95 20.00
N PHE A 35 -40.90 18.90 19.49
CA PHE A 35 -41.12 18.36 18.16
C PHE A 35 -42.47 17.66 18.01
N MET A 36 -43.04 17.12 19.08
CA MET A 36 -44.42 16.59 19.12
C MET A 36 -45.48 17.69 19.19
N ALA A 37 -45.14 18.83 19.79
CA ALA A 37 -46.02 20.01 19.85
C ALA A 37 -46.03 20.83 18.55
N LEU A 38 -45.12 20.54 17.60
CA LEU A 38 -45.01 21.25 16.33
C LEU A 38 -46.08 20.83 15.32
N ASP A 39 -46.53 21.78 14.52
CA ASP A 39 -47.42 21.53 13.39
C ASP A 39 -46.80 20.53 12.40
N ALA A 40 -47.62 19.66 11.81
CA ALA A 40 -47.20 18.58 10.93
C ALA A 40 -46.31 19.07 9.78
N THR A 41 -46.57 20.28 9.28
CA THR A 41 -45.78 20.89 8.19
C THR A 41 -44.37 21.27 8.67
N LEU A 42 -44.25 21.93 9.83
CA LEU A 42 -42.97 22.32 10.41
C LEU A 42 -42.13 21.10 10.81
N ARG A 43 -42.81 20.05 11.29
CA ARG A 43 -42.21 18.76 11.64
C ARG A 43 -41.50 18.11 10.45
N LEU A 44 -42.16 18.13 9.30
CA LEU A 44 -41.64 17.56 8.05
C LEU A 44 -40.42 18.34 7.54
N VAL A 45 -40.49 19.68 7.61
CA VAL A 45 -39.36 20.56 7.27
C VAL A 45 -38.16 20.30 8.18
N ALA A 46 -38.36 20.22 9.49
CA ALA A 46 -37.29 19.94 10.44
C ALA A 46 -36.64 18.56 10.22
N LEU A 47 -37.43 17.52 9.92
CA LEU A 47 -36.90 16.19 9.55
C LEU A 47 -36.07 16.24 8.26
N SER A 48 -36.57 16.92 7.23
CA SER A 48 -35.82 17.05 5.97
C SER A 48 -34.50 17.80 6.16
N SER A 49 -34.50 18.87 6.97
CA SER A 49 -33.30 19.63 7.31
C SER A 49 -32.30 18.77 8.08
N LEU A 50 -32.77 17.98 9.06
CA LEU A 50 -31.92 17.06 9.82
C LEU A 50 -31.25 16.04 8.90
N VAL A 51 -31.99 15.46 7.95
CA VAL A 51 -31.46 14.50 6.98
C VAL A 51 -30.37 15.13 6.12
N VAL A 52 -30.57 16.35 5.62
CA VAL A 52 -29.56 17.09 4.83
C VAL A 52 -28.30 17.35 5.65
N VAL A 53 -28.44 17.77 6.91
CA VAL A 53 -27.29 17.97 7.81
C VAL A 53 -26.54 16.66 8.06
N LEU A 54 -27.26 15.55 8.27
CA LEU A 54 -26.66 14.23 8.47
C LEU A 54 -25.88 13.76 7.24
N LEU A 55 -26.45 13.94 6.04
CA LEU A 55 -25.79 13.65 4.76
C LEU A 55 -24.54 14.50 4.59
N GLY A 56 -24.61 15.80 4.88
CA GLY A 56 -23.46 16.69 4.84
C GLY A 56 -22.34 16.24 5.80
N ALA A 57 -22.70 15.89 7.03
CA ALA A 57 -21.74 15.38 8.02
C ALA A 57 -21.10 14.06 7.58
N LEU A 58 -21.86 13.14 6.97
CA LEU A 58 -21.33 11.89 6.44
C LEU A 58 -20.35 12.12 5.29
N ILE A 59 -20.65 13.04 4.37
CA ILE A 59 -19.76 13.39 3.25
C ILE A 59 -18.45 14.00 3.79
N ILE A 60 -18.53 14.94 4.72
CA ILE A 60 -17.36 15.56 5.34
C ILE A 60 -16.54 14.53 6.12
N GLY A 61 -17.19 13.68 6.92
CA GLY A 61 -16.52 12.59 7.64
C GLY A 61 -15.85 11.59 6.70
N GLY A 62 -16.49 11.26 5.58
CA GLY A 62 -15.93 10.44 4.52
C GLY A 62 -14.71 11.08 3.86
N ALA A 63 -14.79 12.38 3.55
CA ALA A 63 -13.69 13.15 2.98
C ALA A 63 -12.48 13.18 3.94
N ILE A 64 -12.69 13.50 5.22
CA ILE A 64 -11.62 13.49 6.23
C ILE A 64 -10.98 12.10 6.35
N ARG A 65 -11.79 11.04 6.36
CA ARG A 65 -11.29 9.66 6.42
C ARG A 65 -10.47 9.30 5.18
N SER A 66 -10.89 9.73 4.00
CA SER A 66 -10.13 9.51 2.75
C SER A 66 -8.80 10.26 2.74
N VAL A 67 -8.76 11.50 3.26
CA VAL A 67 -7.54 12.30 3.38
C VAL A 67 -6.59 11.69 4.40
N ALA A 68 -7.10 11.26 5.57
CA ALA A 68 -6.31 10.56 6.58
C ALA A 68 -5.71 9.26 6.03
N GLN A 69 -6.50 8.45 5.34
CA GLN A 69 -6.01 7.23 4.68
C GLN A 69 -5.00 7.54 3.57
N GLY A 70 -5.18 8.63 2.83
CA GLY A 70 -4.23 9.09 1.81
C GLY A 70 -2.89 9.50 2.41
N ALA A 71 -2.91 10.29 3.48
CA ALA A 71 -1.71 10.74 4.19
C ALA A 71 -0.95 9.56 4.82
N GLU A 72 -1.67 8.59 5.40
CA GLU A 72 -1.06 7.39 5.97
C GLU A 72 -0.42 6.50 4.88
N ARG A 73 -1.10 6.32 3.75
CA ARG A 73 -0.53 5.62 2.59
C ARG A 73 0.70 6.34 2.04
N ALA A 74 0.68 7.67 1.96
CA ALA A 74 1.84 8.45 1.53
C ALA A 74 3.03 8.29 2.46
N ARG A 75 2.81 8.34 3.79
CA ARG A 75 3.86 8.09 4.80
C ARG A 75 4.46 6.69 4.68
N LEU A 76 3.61 5.67 4.52
CA LEU A 76 4.08 4.29 4.34
C LEU A 76 4.85 4.12 3.02
N PHE A 77 4.43 4.82 1.95
CA PHE A 77 5.13 4.83 0.68
C PHE A 77 6.51 5.47 0.80
N ASP A 78 6.61 6.64 1.46
CA ASP A 78 7.89 7.32 1.70
C ASP A 78 8.84 6.47 2.55
N ALA A 79 8.31 5.81 3.60
CA ALA A 79 9.08 4.90 4.43
C ALA A 79 9.63 3.71 3.64
N ARG A 80 8.80 3.09 2.77
CA ARG A 80 9.25 2.02 1.86
C ARG A 80 10.29 2.52 0.84
N LEU A 81 10.11 3.73 0.31
CA LEU A 81 11.05 4.32 -0.64
C LEU A 81 12.41 4.56 0.02
N ALA A 82 12.43 5.09 1.24
CA ALA A 82 13.66 5.29 2.01
C ALA A 82 14.36 3.95 2.29
N LEU A 83 13.60 2.94 2.70
CA LEU A 83 14.12 1.59 2.93
C LEU A 83 14.75 1.00 1.67
N TYR A 84 14.05 1.05 0.53
CA TYR A 84 14.56 0.48 -0.73
C TYR A 84 15.77 1.26 -1.26
N ARG A 85 15.83 2.58 -1.09
CA ARG A 85 17.03 3.38 -1.41
C ARG A 85 18.23 2.93 -0.58
N GLY A 86 18.05 2.78 0.74
CA GLY A 86 19.11 2.28 1.61
C GLY A 86 19.59 0.89 1.18
N LEU A 87 18.65 -0.02 0.88
CA LEU A 87 18.95 -1.36 0.38
C LEU A 87 19.74 -1.35 -0.94
N LEU A 88 19.34 -0.50 -1.89
CA LEU A 88 20.00 -0.36 -3.19
C LEU A 88 21.45 0.12 -3.03
N GLU A 89 21.65 1.21 -2.30
CA GLU A 89 22.98 1.77 -2.03
C GLU A 89 23.87 0.74 -1.34
N HIS A 90 23.30 -0.02 -0.41
CA HIS A 90 24.01 -1.04 0.33
C HIS A 90 24.49 -2.21 -0.55
N TYR A 91 23.63 -2.71 -1.43
CA TYR A 91 24.01 -3.76 -2.37
C TYR A 91 24.93 -3.26 -3.48
N GLU A 92 24.80 -2.01 -3.94
CA GLU A 92 25.75 -1.40 -4.87
C GLU A 92 27.15 -1.29 -4.23
N ASN A 93 27.23 -0.89 -2.96
CA ASN A 93 28.47 -0.85 -2.21
C ASN A 93 29.06 -2.26 -2.00
N LEU A 94 28.22 -3.26 -1.73
CA LEU A 94 28.66 -4.64 -1.55
C LEU A 94 29.18 -5.26 -2.88
N LEU A 95 28.54 -4.94 -4.01
CA LEU A 95 28.93 -5.38 -5.35
C LEU A 95 30.19 -4.66 -5.88
N SER A 96 30.47 -3.45 -5.40
CA SER A 96 31.66 -2.66 -5.73
C SER A 96 32.82 -2.88 -4.78
N ALA A 97 32.58 -3.45 -3.58
CA ALA A 97 33.60 -3.75 -2.59
C ALA A 97 34.66 -4.73 -3.12
N ALA A 98 35.90 -4.25 -3.16
CA ALA A 98 37.05 -4.98 -3.65
C ALA A 98 37.61 -5.94 -2.58
N SER A 99 37.44 -5.62 -1.29
CA SER A 99 38.01 -6.39 -0.18
C SER A 99 36.97 -7.12 0.68
N ALA A 100 37.39 -8.24 1.29
CA ALA A 100 36.53 -9.02 2.19
C ALA A 100 36.20 -8.26 3.49
N SER A 101 37.08 -7.36 3.94
CA SER A 101 36.84 -6.49 5.10
C SER A 101 35.75 -5.45 4.84
N GLU A 102 35.73 -4.84 3.66
CA GLU A 102 34.66 -3.92 3.25
C GLU A 102 33.31 -4.63 3.16
N ARG A 103 33.28 -5.87 2.65
CA ARG A 103 32.04 -6.67 2.61
C ARG A 103 31.50 -7.00 4.00
N ALA A 104 32.37 -7.31 4.97
CA ALA A 104 31.96 -7.59 6.34
C ALA A 104 31.38 -6.36 7.05
N GLN A 105 31.95 -5.18 6.79
CA GLN A 105 31.47 -3.91 7.35
C GLN A 105 30.14 -3.47 6.75
N GLN A 106 29.90 -3.79 5.47
CA GLN A 106 28.59 -3.63 4.85
C GLN A 106 27.60 -4.66 5.43
N ALA A 107 27.97 -5.92 5.62
CA ALA A 107 27.06 -6.94 6.15
C ALA A 107 26.42 -6.58 7.51
N SER A 108 27.16 -5.92 8.41
CA SER A 108 26.62 -5.49 9.72
C SER A 108 25.62 -4.33 9.63
N ALA A 109 25.79 -3.40 8.69
CA ALA A 109 24.79 -2.37 8.42
C ALA A 109 23.51 -2.91 7.75
N LEU A 110 23.55 -4.12 7.20
CA LEU A 110 22.39 -4.84 6.67
C LEU A 110 21.51 -5.44 7.79
N GLU A 111 22.10 -5.70 8.96
CA GLU A 111 21.43 -6.28 10.11
C GLU A 111 20.49 -5.27 10.79
N SER A 112 20.87 -3.99 10.84
CA SER A 112 20.00 -2.92 11.33
C SER A 112 18.80 -2.69 10.39
N LEU A 113 18.99 -2.86 9.08
CA LEU A 113 17.92 -2.78 8.08
C LEU A 113 17.00 -4.01 8.09
N GLN A 114 17.40 -5.11 8.73
CA GLN A 114 16.66 -6.38 8.66
C GLN A 114 15.28 -6.29 9.32
N VAL A 115 15.18 -5.54 10.42
CA VAL A 115 13.94 -5.31 11.16
C VAL A 115 12.96 -4.49 10.32
N ASP A 116 13.45 -3.43 9.66
CA ASP A 116 12.62 -2.58 8.81
C ASP A 116 12.16 -3.31 7.54
N ILE A 117 13.00 -4.19 6.98
CA ILE A 117 12.62 -5.06 5.86
C ILE A 117 11.50 -6.02 6.29
N ALA A 118 11.60 -6.63 7.46
CA ALA A 118 10.57 -7.55 7.95
C ALA A 118 9.22 -6.85 8.20
N LEU A 119 9.25 -5.56 8.58
CA LEU A 119 8.06 -4.77 8.87
C LEU A 119 7.40 -4.15 7.63
N LEU A 120 8.20 -3.66 6.67
CA LEU A 120 7.70 -2.86 5.56
C LEU A 120 7.74 -3.55 4.18
N ALA A 121 8.62 -4.54 3.97
CA ALA A 121 8.80 -5.15 2.66
C ALA A 121 7.78 -6.27 2.39
N SER A 122 7.45 -6.48 1.11
CA SER A 122 6.65 -7.64 0.72
C SER A 122 7.46 -8.93 0.70
N ARG A 123 6.74 -10.05 0.83
CA ARG A 123 7.32 -11.40 0.78
C ARG A 123 8.16 -11.65 -0.47
N GLN A 124 7.80 -11.07 -1.61
CA GLN A 124 8.53 -11.20 -2.88
C GLN A 124 9.93 -10.57 -2.81
N ILE A 125 10.07 -9.44 -2.10
CA ILE A 125 11.36 -8.77 -1.89
C ILE A 125 12.21 -9.58 -0.93
N MET A 126 11.62 -10.13 0.14
CA MET A 126 12.34 -11.00 1.07
C MET A 126 12.89 -12.25 0.37
N ASP A 127 12.08 -12.90 -0.47
CA ASP A 127 12.50 -14.07 -1.25
C ASP A 127 13.61 -13.71 -2.25
N ALA A 128 13.51 -12.56 -2.92
CA ALA A 128 14.53 -12.08 -3.86
C ALA A 128 15.85 -11.76 -3.15
N ARG A 129 15.78 -11.12 -1.98
CA ARG A 129 16.94 -10.81 -1.12
C ARG A 129 17.63 -12.09 -0.67
N GLN A 130 16.88 -13.06 -0.15
CA GLN A 130 17.47 -14.31 0.35
C GLN A 130 18.18 -15.10 -0.76
N ARG A 131 17.68 -15.03 -2.00
CA ARG A 131 18.35 -15.62 -3.17
C ARG A 131 19.66 -14.90 -3.50
N LEU A 132 19.67 -13.57 -3.41
CA LEU A 132 20.87 -12.78 -3.64
C LEU A 132 21.92 -13.04 -2.55
N GLU A 133 21.52 -13.11 -1.28
CA GLU A 133 22.43 -13.45 -0.17
C GLU A 133 23.05 -14.83 -0.35
N ARG A 134 22.25 -15.86 -0.69
CA ARG A 134 22.79 -17.19 -0.99
C ARG A 134 23.75 -17.18 -2.19
N ALA A 135 23.49 -16.37 -3.21
CA ALA A 135 24.40 -16.24 -4.35
C ALA A 135 25.73 -15.58 -3.96
N ILE A 136 25.70 -14.61 -3.04
CA ILE A 136 26.90 -13.96 -2.50
C ILE A 136 27.69 -14.94 -1.62
N GLU A 137 27.02 -15.65 -0.71
CA GLU A 137 27.63 -16.64 0.20
C GLU A 137 28.25 -17.82 -0.54
N SER A 138 27.60 -18.29 -1.61
CA SER A 138 28.11 -19.39 -2.44
C SER A 138 29.25 -18.97 -3.38
N GLY A 139 29.62 -17.69 -3.41
CA GLY A 139 30.66 -17.18 -4.31
C GLY A 139 30.28 -17.33 -5.79
N ALA A 140 28.99 -17.19 -6.11
CA ALA A 140 28.49 -17.28 -7.48
C ALA A 140 29.19 -16.26 -8.38
N ASP A 141 29.21 -16.53 -9.69
CA ASP A 141 29.83 -15.61 -10.65
C ASP A 141 29.21 -14.19 -10.58
N ARG A 142 30.01 -13.17 -10.90
CA ARG A 142 29.62 -11.76 -10.80
C ARG A 142 28.34 -11.47 -11.61
N ASP A 143 28.18 -12.13 -12.74
CA ASP A 143 26.99 -12.03 -13.60
C ASP A 143 25.74 -12.61 -12.92
N ALA A 144 25.89 -13.71 -12.18
CA ALA A 144 24.80 -14.30 -11.41
C ALA A 144 24.37 -13.37 -10.26
N MET A 145 25.32 -12.78 -9.55
CA MET A 145 25.04 -11.78 -8.50
C MET A 145 24.35 -10.53 -9.05
N GLN A 146 24.83 -9.99 -10.18
CA GLN A 146 24.19 -8.85 -10.85
C GLN A 146 22.77 -9.18 -11.33
N SER A 147 22.52 -10.39 -11.82
CA SER A 147 21.18 -10.82 -12.23
C SER A 147 20.22 -10.90 -11.04
N GLY A 148 20.68 -11.40 -9.89
CA GLY A 148 19.92 -11.43 -8.65
C GLY A 148 19.60 -10.03 -8.14
N PHE A 149 20.57 -9.11 -8.20
CA PHE A 149 20.38 -7.71 -7.84
C PHE A 149 19.36 -7.02 -8.75
N ARG A 150 19.46 -7.18 -10.08
CA ARG A 150 18.46 -6.65 -11.02
C ARG A 150 17.06 -7.15 -10.71
N ARG A 151 16.94 -8.44 -10.36
CA ARG A 151 15.65 -9.04 -10.00
C ARG A 151 15.08 -8.45 -8.70
N LEU A 152 15.94 -8.21 -7.71
CA LEU A 152 15.55 -7.51 -6.47
C LEU A 152 15.01 -6.09 -6.76
N VAL A 153 15.69 -5.33 -7.62
CA VAL A 153 15.26 -3.98 -8.03
C VAL A 153 13.92 -4.00 -8.76
N VAL A 154 13.68 -5.00 -9.61
CA VAL A 154 12.39 -5.16 -10.30
C VAL A 154 11.27 -5.44 -9.30
N GLU A 155 11.48 -6.31 -8.32
CA GLU A 155 10.46 -6.59 -7.30
C GLU A 155 10.23 -5.39 -6.37
N MET A 156 11.26 -4.60 -6.03
CA MET A 156 11.10 -3.33 -5.31
C MET A 156 10.24 -2.33 -6.08
N ARG A 157 10.48 -2.17 -7.39
CA ARG A 157 9.64 -1.30 -8.23
C ARG A 157 8.20 -1.79 -8.27
N ARG A 158 8.00 -3.10 -8.40
CA ARG A 158 6.67 -3.72 -8.41
C ARG A 158 5.93 -3.48 -7.10
N ASP A 159 6.63 -3.58 -5.98
CA ASP A 159 6.07 -3.32 -4.64
C ASP A 159 5.69 -1.86 -4.43
N LEU A 160 6.46 -0.93 -5.00
CA LEU A 160 6.13 0.51 -5.06
C LEU A 160 5.00 0.84 -6.07
N GLY A 161 4.28 -0.16 -6.58
CA GLY A 161 3.16 0.03 -7.50
C GLY A 161 3.57 0.33 -8.95
N HIS A 162 4.86 0.32 -9.28
CA HIS A 162 5.30 0.43 -10.67
C HIS A 162 5.17 -0.94 -11.33
N ARG A 163 4.03 -1.20 -11.98
CA ARG A 163 3.86 -2.38 -12.84
C ARG A 163 4.90 -2.33 -13.95
N THR A 164 5.94 -3.14 -13.82
CA THR A 164 6.94 -3.34 -14.87
C THR A 164 6.32 -4.22 -15.96
N LEU A 165 6.07 -3.63 -17.14
CA LEU A 165 5.73 -4.32 -18.37
C LEU A 165 6.97 -5.05 -18.92
N LEU A 166 7.50 -6.03 -18.19
CA LEU A 166 8.65 -6.85 -18.62
C LEU A 166 8.27 -8.34 -18.69
N ALA A 167 7.09 -8.60 -19.24
CA ALA A 167 6.74 -9.90 -19.82
C ALA A 167 6.74 -9.74 -21.35
N GLY A 168 7.91 -9.80 -21.99
CA GLY A 168 7.97 -9.60 -23.44
C GLY A 168 9.36 -9.50 -24.07
N THR A 169 10.36 -10.23 -23.58
CA THR A 169 11.60 -10.42 -24.33
C THR A 169 11.92 -11.92 -24.35
N GLY A 170 11.41 -12.61 -25.37
CA GLY A 170 11.68 -14.03 -25.58
C GLY A 170 10.75 -14.68 -26.59
N GLY A 171 10.95 -14.39 -27.88
CA GLY A 171 10.23 -15.10 -28.94
C GLY A 171 10.01 -14.34 -30.24
N ILE A 172 11.02 -13.61 -30.76
CA ILE A 172 11.01 -13.29 -32.20
C ILE A 172 11.45 -14.58 -32.92
N THR A 173 10.51 -15.50 -33.06
CA THR A 173 10.64 -16.64 -33.94
C THR A 173 10.65 -16.09 -35.36
N ARG A 174 11.84 -16.10 -35.93
CA ARG A 174 12.18 -15.86 -37.32
C ARG A 174 11.35 -16.81 -38.19
N ALA A 175 10.16 -16.39 -38.63
CA ALA A 175 9.40 -17.05 -39.69
C ALA A 175 10.02 -16.68 -41.05
N SER A 176 11.21 -17.24 -41.29
CA SER A 176 11.75 -17.47 -42.62
C SER A 176 11.18 -18.80 -43.10
N GLY A 177 10.33 -18.81 -44.11
CA GLY A 177 9.87 -20.07 -44.70
C GLY A 177 8.74 -19.93 -45.72
N GLN A 178 9.13 -19.81 -46.99
CA GLN A 178 8.42 -20.33 -48.16
C GLN A 178 6.98 -19.84 -48.41
N ARG A 179 6.84 -18.74 -49.15
CA ARG A 179 5.78 -18.64 -50.16
C ARG A 179 6.22 -19.45 -51.37
N HIS A 180 5.76 -20.69 -51.43
CA HIS A 180 5.79 -21.47 -52.66
C HIS A 180 4.80 -20.88 -53.66
N GLU A 181 5.28 -20.75 -54.88
CA GLU A 181 4.54 -20.48 -56.09
C GLU A 181 3.53 -21.59 -56.39
N ALA A 182 2.31 -21.20 -56.76
CA ALA A 182 1.39 -21.88 -57.67
C ALA A 182 0.29 -20.85 -57.95
N GLY A 183 0.15 -20.26 -59.13
CA GLY A 183 0.00 -20.89 -60.43
C GLY A 183 -1.47 -20.68 -60.86
N PRO A 184 -1.77 -19.92 -61.93
CA PRO A 184 -3.14 -19.62 -62.34
C PRO A 184 -3.68 -20.74 -63.25
N GLN A 185 -4.84 -21.29 -62.91
CA GLN A 185 -5.73 -22.03 -63.82
C GLN A 185 -7.15 -21.55 -63.47
N GLY A 186 -7.98 -20.99 -64.34
CA GLY A 186 -8.09 -21.22 -65.77
C GLY A 186 -9.14 -22.31 -66.02
N CYS A 187 -10.29 -21.89 -66.57
CA CYS A 187 -11.33 -22.67 -67.25
C CYS A 187 -12.52 -23.26 -66.45
N GLN A 188 -13.70 -22.68 -66.74
CA GLN A 188 -14.80 -23.34 -67.49
C GLN A 188 -15.86 -24.16 -66.71
N GLN A 189 -17.11 -23.66 -66.70
CA GLN A 189 -18.38 -24.34 -67.12
C GLN A 189 -19.57 -23.38 -66.81
N VAL A 190 -20.41 -22.93 -67.77
CA VAL A 190 -21.48 -23.60 -68.56
C VAL A 190 -22.79 -23.82 -67.77
N GLY A 191 -23.89 -23.29 -68.32
CA GLY A 191 -25.30 -23.60 -68.01
C GLY A 191 -25.95 -22.54 -67.11
N THR A 192 -27.03 -21.84 -67.50
CA THR A 192 -28.08 -22.05 -68.51
C THR A 192 -28.64 -20.71 -68.95
#